data_AF-A0A938RJM2-F1
#
_entry.id   AF-A0A938RJM2-F1
#
_cell.length_a   1.000
_cell.length_b   1.000
_cell.length_c   1.000
_cell.angle_alpha   90.00
_cell.angle_beta   90.00
_cell.angle_gamma   90.00
#
_symmetry.space_group_name_H-M   'P 1'
#
loop_
_entity.id
_entity.type
_entity.pdbx_description
1 polymer ?
#
loop_
_entity_poly.entity_id
_entity_poly.type
_entity_poly.pdbx_seq_one_letter_code
_entity_poly.pdbx_strand_id
1 'polypeptide(L)' 'MLIRCWGARGSISVSGKEYLRYGGDTTCIEIRTKDDRIVIIDAGSGIRRLGNRLIAEGRLEFAMIFTHAHWDHIMS' A
#
# COMPACT_ATOMS: atom_id res chain seq x y z
N MET A 1 16.48 6.14 -1.82
CA MET A 1 15.37 5.47 -1.12
C MET A 1 14.14 6.30 -1.34
N LEU A 2 13.06 5.69 -1.82
CA LEU A 2 11.78 6.35 -2.06
C LEU A 2 10.72 5.64 -1.22
N ILE A 3 9.89 6.41 -0.54
CA ILE A 3 8.76 5.91 0.24
C ILE A 3 7.50 6.49 -0.37
N ARG A 4 6.54 5.64 -0.72
CA ARG A 4 5.23 6.05 -1.23
C ARG A 4 4.14 5.48 -0.36
N CYS A 5 3.24 6.36 0.06
CA CYS A 5 2.01 5.99 0.73
C CYS A 5 0.92 5.70 -0.30
N TRP A 6 0.39 4.47 -0.28
CA TRP A 6 -0.74 4.03 -1.09
C TRP A 6 -2.06 4.10 -0.33
N GLY A 7 -2.00 4.05 1.00
CA GLY A 7 -3.08 4.33 1.92
C GLY A 7 -2.53 4.63 3.31
N ALA A 8 -3.23 5.51 4.04
CA ALA A 8 -2.84 6.01 5.37
C ALA A 8 -4.01 6.02 6.36
N ARG A 9 -5.20 5.58 5.95
CA ARG A 9 -6.38 5.56 6.82
C ARG A 9 -6.31 4.34 7.75
N GLY A 10 -6.76 4.50 8.98
CA GLY A 10 -6.91 3.38 9.91
C GLY A 10 -8.27 2.67 9.76
N SER A 11 -8.28 1.37 10.04
CA SER A 11 -9.46 0.51 10.27
C SER A 11 -10.38 0.27 9.08
N ILE A 12 -10.93 1.33 8.49
CA ILE A 12 -11.98 1.22 7.47
C ILE A 12 -11.62 2.12 6.30
N SER A 13 -11.67 1.61 5.07
CA SER A 13 -11.50 2.44 3.88
C SER A 13 -12.73 3.31 3.63
N VAL A 14 -12.55 4.48 3.02
CA VAL A 14 -13.64 5.40 2.71
C VAL A 14 -13.61 5.81 1.25
N SER A 15 -14.78 6.14 0.73
CA SER A 15 -14.97 6.71 -0.60
C SER A 15 -15.99 7.83 -0.52
N GLY A 16 -15.88 8.82 -1.41
CA GLY A 16 -16.70 10.02 -1.34
C GLY A 16 -15.94 11.24 -1.84
N LYS A 17 -16.69 12.30 -2.18
CA LYS A 17 -16.13 13.56 -2.69
C LYS A 17 -15.24 14.25 -1.64
N GLU A 18 -15.58 14.08 -0.37
CA GLU A 18 -14.86 14.62 0.78
C GLU A 18 -13.45 14.04 0.96
N TYR A 19 -13.17 12.86 0.40
CA TYR A 19 -11.87 12.18 0.52
C TYR A 19 -10.96 12.33 -0.71
N LEU A 20 -11.35 13.09 -1.73
CA LEU A 20 -10.60 13.21 -2.99
C LEU A 20 -9.19 13.82 -2.84
N ARG A 21 -8.98 14.68 -1.84
CA ARG A 21 -7.70 15.37 -1.64
C ARG A 21 -6.58 14.43 -1.18
N TYR A 22 -6.90 13.50 -0.27
CA TYR A 22 -5.89 12.65 0.40
C TYR A 22 -6.11 11.15 0.16
N GLY A 23 -7.26 10.74 -0.37
CA GLY A 23 -7.64 9.34 -0.51
C GLY A 23 -8.28 8.77 0.75
N GLY A 24 -8.78 7.55 0.64
CA GLY A 24 -9.49 6.85 1.71
C GLY A 24 -8.99 5.45 1.99
N ASP A 25 -7.86 5.06 1.40
CA ASP A 25 -7.35 3.70 1.52
C ASP A 25 -6.68 3.42 2.85
N THR A 26 -6.82 2.18 3.33
CA THR A 26 -6.14 1.72 4.54
C THR A 26 -4.65 1.45 4.28
N THR A 27 -3.90 1.37 5.38
CA THR A 27 -2.44 1.33 5.41
C THR A 27 -1.82 0.43 4.35
N CYS A 28 -1.02 1.03 3.46
CA CYS A 28 -0.17 0.33 2.52
C CYS A 28 0.97 1.26 2.10
N ILE A 29 2.21 0.86 2.37
CA ILE A 29 3.41 1.65 2.08
C ILE A 29 4.34 0.87 1.16
N GLU A 30 4.79 1.52 0.10
CA GLU A 30 5.84 1.02 -0.77
C GLU A 30 7.16 1.69 -0.41
N ILE A 31 8.20 0.91 -0.20
CA ILE A 31 9.57 1.38 -0.02
C ILE A 31 10.40 0.82 -1.19
N ARG A 32 11.01 1.72 -1.95
CA ARG A 32 12.05 1.39 -2.94
C ARG A 32 13.41 1.73 -2.36
N THR A 33 14.21 0.69 -2.21
CA THR A 33 15.59 0.76 -1.72
C THR A 33 16.53 1.40 -2.75
N LYS A 34 17.80 1.63 -2.39
CA LYS A 34 18.79 2.18 -3.35
C LYS A 34 19.24 1.12 -4.37
N ASP A 35 19.14 -0.15 -4.00
CA ASP A 35 19.44 -1.34 -4.81
C ASP A 35 18.19 -1.92 -5.50
N ASP A 36 17.16 -1.08 -5.70
CA ASP A 36 15.98 -1.38 -6.51
C ASP A 36 15.11 -2.56 -6.01
N ARG A 37 15.29 -2.96 -4.75
CA ARG A 37 14.37 -3.86 -4.03
C ARG A 37 13.13 -3.13 -3.57
N ILE A 38 12.01 -3.85 -3.58
CA ILE A 38 10.70 -3.38 -3.15
C ILE A 38 10.37 -4.03 -1.81
N VAL A 39 9.99 -3.19 -0.84
CA VAL A 39 9.40 -3.63 0.43
C VAL A 39 8.01 -3.01 0.54
N ILE A 40 7.03 -3.84 0.88
CA ILE A 40 5.65 -3.44 1.13
C ILE A 40 5.39 -3.56 2.62
N ILE A 41 4.95 -2.47 3.25
CA ILE A 41 4.49 -2.48 4.64
C ILE A 41 2.96 -2.43 4.64
N ASP A 42 2.36 -3.49 5.17
CA ASP A 42 0.93 -3.75 5.21
C ASP A 42 0.24 -3.85 3.83
N ALA A 43 -0.79 -4.68 3.78
CA ALA A 43 -1.61 -4.95 2.60
C ALA A 43 -3.06 -4.49 2.80
N GLY A 44 -3.25 -3.29 3.38
CA GLY A 44 -4.55 -2.63 3.41
C GLY A 44 -5.02 -2.21 2.01
N SER A 45 -6.13 -1.47 1.89
CA SER A 45 -6.80 -1.26 0.60
C SER A 45 -5.99 -0.52 -0.46
N GLY A 46 -4.92 0.17 -0.08
CA GLY A 46 -3.94 0.71 -1.01
C GLY A 46 -3.21 -0.36 -1.83
N ILE A 47 -3.16 -1.61 -1.36
CA ILE A 47 -2.43 -2.73 -2.00
C ILE A 47 -2.90 -2.98 -3.42
N ARG A 48 -4.19 -2.77 -3.70
CA ARG A 48 -4.77 -3.03 -5.03
C ARG A 48 -4.18 -2.09 -6.10
N ARG A 49 -3.98 -0.82 -5.76
CA ARG A 49 -3.36 0.15 -6.67
C ARG A 49 -1.85 -0.04 -6.77
N LEU A 50 -1.19 -0.37 -5.67
CA LEU A 50 0.22 -0.73 -5.67
C LEU A 50 0.46 -1.95 -6.58
N GLY A 51 -0.30 -3.03 -6.41
CA GLY A 51 -0.22 -4.24 -7.21
C GLY A 51 -0.39 -3.96 -8.70
N ASN A 52 -1.41 -3.20 -9.10
CA ASN A 52 -1.60 -2.80 -10.50
C ASN A 52 -0.38 -2.07 -11.08
N ARG A 53 0.25 -1.19 -10.29
CA ARG A 53 1.47 -0.49 -10.71
C ARG A 53 2.66 -1.42 -10.81
N LEU A 54 2.86 -2.33 -9.84
CA LEU A 54 3.96 -3.28 -9.87
C LEU A 54 3.87 -4.22 -11.08
N ILE A 55 2.66 -4.69 -11.40
CA ILE A 55 2.39 -5.50 -12.60
C ILE A 55 2.75 -4.72 -13.86
N ALA A 56 2.31 -3.46 -13.97
CA ALA A 56 2.63 -2.60 -15.12
C ALA A 56 4.14 -2.33 -15.26
N GLU A 57 4.87 -2.34 -14.14
CA GLU A 57 6.33 -2.19 -14.11
C GLU A 57 7.09 -3.53 -14.27
N GLY A 58 6.40 -4.66 -14.42
CA GLY A 58 7.03 -5.99 -14.52
C GLY A 58 7.70 -6.47 -13.22
N ARG A 59 7.28 -5.93 -12.06
CA ARG A 59 7.85 -6.23 -10.74
C ARG A 59 7.00 -7.27 -10.01
N LEU A 60 7.53 -8.49 -9.89
CA LEU A 60 6.86 -9.60 -9.21
C LEU A 60 7.55 -10.02 -7.90
N GLU A 61 8.75 -9.50 -7.64
CA GLU A 61 9.51 -9.78 -6.43
C GLU A 61 9.46 -8.58 -5.47
N PHE A 62 9.00 -8.84 -4.25
CA PHE A 62 8.97 -7.87 -3.17
C PHE A 62 8.98 -8.59 -1.82
N ALA A 63 9.49 -7.94 -0.79
CA ALA A 63 9.30 -8.36 0.59
C ALA A 63 8.01 -7.72 1.13
N MET A 64 7.19 -8.48 1.83
CA MET A 64 6.00 -7.96 2.51
C MET A 64 6.17 -8.11 4.01
N ILE A 65 5.94 -7.02 4.74
CA ILE A 65 6.03 -6.96 6.20
C ILE A 65 4.68 -6.47 6.72
N PHE A 66 4.11 -7.22 7.66
CA PHE A 66 2.90 -6.81 8.37
C PHE A 66 3.31 -6.22 9.73
N THR A 67 2.78 -5.04 10.05
CA THR A 67 3.01 -4.40 11.34
C THR A 67 2.29 -5.15 12.46
N HIS A 68 1.08 -5.63 12.19
CA HIS A 68 0.27 -6.47 13.07
C HIS A 68 -0.85 -7.16 12.27
N ALA A 69 -1.60 -8.06 12.91
CA ALA A 69 -2.56 -8.93 12.24
C ALA A 69 -4.02 -8.46 12.32
N HIS A 70 -4.27 -7.16 12.23
CA HIS A 70 -5.65 -6.66 12.03
C HIS A 70 -6.06 -6.80 10.57
N TRP A 71 -7.37 -6.92 10.35
CA TRP A 71 -7.95 -7.22 9.03
C TRP A 71 -7.62 -6.14 7.99
N ASP A 72 -7.61 -4.88 8.40
CA ASP A 72 -7.31 -3.74 7.55
C ASP A 72 -5.84 -3.63 7.12
N HIS A 73 -4.97 -4.50 7.66
CA HIS A 73 -3.55 -4.64 7.30
C HIS A 73 -3.26 -5.88 6.46
N ILE A 74 -4.15 -6.89 6.44
CA ILE A 74 -3.92 -8.17 5.74
C ILE A 74 -4.84 -8.33 4.52
N MET A 75 -6.06 -7.78 4.58
CA MET A 75 -7.12 -8.10 3.63
C MET A 75 -7.67 -6.85 2.95
N SER A 76 -7.54 -6.79 1.62
CA SER A 76 -8.31 -5.88 0.76
C SER A 76 -8.33 -6.30 -0.70
#